data_AF-A0A1L3GGH2-F1
#
_entry.id   AF-A0A1L3GGH2-F1
#
_cell.length_a   1.000
_cell.length_b   1.000
_cell.length_c   1.000
_cell.angle_alpha   90.00
_cell.angle_beta   90.00
_cell.angle_gamma   90.00
#
_symmetry.space_group_name_H-M   'P 1'
#
loop_
_entity.id
_entity.type
_entity.pdbx_description
1 polymer ?
#
loop_
_entity_poly.entity_id
_entity_poly.type
_entity_poly.pdbx_seq_one_letter_code
_entity_poly.pdbx_strand_id
1 'polypeptide(L)'
;MNKTLIKWLVPAILLLIAGCAVPPQKQTAPAPSGNLAVTSLLGKARSQTAAGRLSDASVSLERALRIEPRNALLWHELARVRLAQGQLMQAENLAAKSNSLVPAGHVLRRENWIIIGRARTDLGDLQGARQAFERAE
;
A
#
# COMPACT_ATOMS: atom_id res chain seq x y z
N MET A 1 -19.18 32.88 71.23
CA MET A 1 -18.26 31.92 71.87
C MET A 1 -18.09 30.70 70.94
N ASN A 2 -16.85 30.43 70.49
CA ASN A 2 -16.29 29.10 70.14
C ASN A 2 -16.59 28.57 68.72
N LYS A 3 -15.77 28.88 67.70
CA LYS A 3 -14.63 28.11 67.15
C LYS A 3 -14.96 26.72 66.53
N THR A 4 -14.75 26.59 65.21
CA THR A 4 -14.06 25.52 64.42
C THR A 4 -14.54 25.57 62.96
N LEU A 5 -13.80 26.08 61.97
CA LEU A 5 -12.63 25.53 61.25
C LEU A 5 -12.91 24.16 60.57
N ILE A 6 -13.49 24.19 59.37
CA ILE A 6 -13.60 23.04 58.46
C ILE A 6 -13.28 23.53 57.04
N LYS A 7 -11.97 23.50 56.72
CA LYS A 7 -11.43 23.54 55.36
C LYS A 7 -11.56 22.13 54.78
N TRP A 8 -12.34 21.92 53.73
CA TRP A 8 -12.31 20.69 52.93
C TRP A 8 -12.28 21.11 51.46
N LEU A 9 -11.10 21.04 50.84
CA LEU A 9 -10.62 19.90 50.03
C LEU A 9 -11.33 19.86 48.66
N VAL A 10 -10.75 20.63 47.73
CA VAL A 10 -10.97 20.48 46.29
C VAL A 10 -10.38 19.12 45.88
N PRO A 11 -11.14 18.21 45.25
CA PRO A 11 -10.54 16.99 44.74
C PRO A 11 -9.76 17.34 43.46
N ALA A 12 -8.45 17.19 43.53
CA ALA A 12 -7.59 17.17 42.36
C ALA A 12 -7.92 15.91 41.54
N ILE A 13 -8.70 16.08 40.47
CA ILE A 13 -8.94 15.03 39.47
C ILE A 13 -7.65 14.88 38.67
N LEU A 14 -6.82 13.93 39.08
CA LEU A 14 -5.65 13.48 38.32
C LEU A 14 -6.16 12.56 37.20
N LEU A 15 -6.42 13.12 36.02
CA LEU A 15 -6.74 12.37 34.82
C LEU A 15 -5.46 11.65 34.35
N LEU A 16 -5.28 10.40 34.79
CA LEU A 16 -4.27 9.50 34.26
C LEU A 16 -4.64 9.14 32.82
N ILE A 17 -4.12 9.93 31.87
CA ILE A 17 -4.13 9.57 30.46
C ILE A 17 -3.15 8.41 30.32
N ALA A 18 -3.65 7.19 30.45
CA ALA A 18 -2.93 5.97 30.08
C ALA A 18 -2.71 6.01 28.57
N GLY A 19 -1.64 6.70 28.16
CA GLY A 19 -1.15 6.70 26.79
C GLY A 19 -0.74 5.28 26.44
N CYS A 20 -1.63 4.55 25.78
CA CYS A 20 -1.27 3.31 25.11
C CYS A 20 -0.28 3.69 24.00
N ALA A 21 1.01 3.50 24.26
CA ALA A 21 2.03 3.59 23.23
C ALA A 21 1.73 2.50 22.19
N VAL A 22 1.14 2.91 21.05
CA VAL A 22 0.99 2.03 19.89
C VAL A 22 2.40 1.70 19.42
N PRO A 23 2.84 0.43 19.46
CA PRO A 23 4.18 0.07 19.03
C PRO A 23 4.34 0.43 17.55
N PRO A 24 5.51 0.94 17.11
CA PRO A 24 5.74 1.27 15.71
C PRO A 24 5.49 0.02 14.86
N GLN A 25 4.51 0.09 13.96
CA GLN A 25 4.21 -1.01 13.05
C GLN A 25 5.43 -1.21 12.13
N LYS A 26 6.19 -2.29 12.35
CA LYS A 26 7.20 -2.77 11.41
C LYS A 26 6.52 -2.92 10.05
N GLN A 27 6.95 -2.10 9.07
CA GLN A 27 6.51 -2.23 7.69
C GLN A 27 6.75 -3.67 7.24
N THR A 28 5.66 -4.36 6.88
CA THR A 28 5.73 -5.74 6.44
C THR A 28 6.15 -5.75 4.98
N ALA A 29 7.31 -6.36 4.71
CA ALA A 29 7.74 -6.65 3.35
C ALA A 29 6.79 -7.68 2.71
N PRO A 30 6.61 -7.68 1.38
CA PRO A 30 5.82 -8.71 0.71
C PRO A 30 6.46 -10.07 0.98
N ALA A 31 5.70 -11.00 1.55
CA ALA A 31 6.15 -12.38 1.67
C ALA A 31 6.29 -13.00 0.25
N PRO A 32 7.38 -13.73 -0.03
CA PRO A 32 7.47 -14.50 -1.27
C PRO A 32 6.34 -15.54 -1.34
N SER A 33 5.83 -15.81 -2.55
CA SER A 33 4.83 -16.87 -2.75
C SER A 33 5.44 -18.23 -2.43
N GLY A 34 4.69 -19.09 -1.73
CA GLY A 34 5.05 -20.49 -1.51
C GLY A 34 4.84 -21.37 -2.74
N ASN A 35 4.25 -20.85 -3.83
CA ASN A 35 3.99 -21.58 -5.06
C ASN A 35 5.12 -21.37 -6.08
N LEU A 36 5.85 -22.44 -6.39
CA LEU A 36 6.98 -22.41 -7.33
C LEU A 36 6.59 -21.91 -8.72
N ALA A 37 5.40 -22.26 -9.21
CA ALA A 37 4.93 -21.81 -10.52
C ALA A 37 4.70 -20.29 -10.54
N VAL A 38 4.13 -19.73 -9.46
CA VAL A 38 3.94 -18.29 -9.30
C VAL A 38 5.29 -17.58 -9.22
N THR A 39 6.22 -18.09 -8.41
CA THR A 39 7.57 -17.52 -8.29
C THR A 39 8.32 -17.53 -9.63
N SER A 40 8.22 -18.61 -10.41
CA SER A 40 8.79 -18.69 -11.75
C SER A 40 8.16 -17.70 -12.74
N LEU A 41 6.82 -17.61 -12.75
CA LEU A 41 6.10 -16.66 -13.62
C LEU A 41 6.42 -15.20 -13.28
N LEU A 42 6.51 -14.87 -11.99
CA LEU A 42 6.89 -13.54 -11.53
C LEU A 42 8.34 -13.21 -11.93
N GLY A 43 9.28 -14.14 -11.74
CA GLY A 43 10.66 -13.97 -12.20
C GLY A 43 10.75 -13.76 -13.71
N LYS A 44 10.00 -14.55 -14.49
CA LYS A 44 9.91 -14.40 -15.94
C LYS A 44 9.34 -13.03 -16.34
N ALA A 45 8.25 -12.60 -15.70
CA ALA A 45 7.66 -11.28 -15.94
C ALA A 45 8.65 -10.14 -15.69
N ARG A 46 9.40 -10.20 -14.59
CA ARG A 46 10.43 -9.19 -14.27
C ARG A 46 11.54 -9.15 -15.33
N SER A 47 12.02 -10.31 -15.79
CA SER A 47 12.99 -10.39 -16.89
C SER A 47 12.44 -9.85 -18.21
N GLN A 48 11.18 -10.15 -18.53
CA GLN A 48 10.50 -9.62 -19.72
C GLN A 48 10.36 -8.10 -19.67
N THR A 49 9.95 -7.54 -18.52
CA THR A 49 9.89 -6.09 -18.30
C THR A 49 11.25 -5.43 -18.46
N ALA A 50 12.31 -6.00 -17.87
CA ALA A 50 13.68 -5.49 -18.02
C ALA A 50 14.18 -5.50 -19.47
N ALA A 51 13.68 -6.44 -20.28
CA ALA A 51 13.96 -6.54 -21.72
C ALA A 51 13.01 -5.70 -22.60
N GLY A 52 12.13 -4.87 -22.02
CA GLY A 52 11.14 -4.07 -22.76
C GLY A 52 9.98 -4.87 -23.37
N ARG A 53 9.90 -6.18 -23.09
CA ARG A 53 8.83 -7.08 -23.58
C ARG A 53 7.59 -6.99 -22.68
N LEU A 54 6.98 -5.81 -22.62
CA LEU A 54 5.91 -5.49 -21.68
C LEU A 54 4.64 -6.33 -21.90
N SER A 55 4.30 -6.65 -23.15
CA SER A 55 3.15 -7.51 -23.46
C SER A 55 3.36 -8.93 -22.93
N ASP A 56 4.56 -9.50 -23.11
CA ASP A 56 4.87 -10.83 -22.59
C ASP A 56 4.89 -10.86 -21.05
N ALA A 57 5.40 -9.80 -20.42
CA ALA A 57 5.40 -9.65 -18.96
C ALA A 57 3.96 -9.67 -18.41
N SER A 58 3.05 -8.98 -19.11
CA SER A 58 1.62 -8.94 -18.75
C SER A 58 1.00 -10.34 -18.77
N VAL A 59 1.25 -11.12 -19.85
CA VAL A 59 0.76 -12.50 -19.97
C VAL A 59 1.29 -13.38 -18.85
N SER A 60 2.57 -13.27 -18.51
CA SER A 60 3.17 -14.03 -17.39
C SER A 60 2.51 -13.68 -16.04
N LEU A 61 2.23 -12.39 -15.79
CA LEU A 61 1.58 -11.94 -14.56
C LEU A 61 0.10 -12.34 -14.49
N GLU A 62 -0.64 -12.25 -15.59
CA GLU A 62 -2.04 -12.69 -15.67
C GLU A 62 -2.15 -14.20 -15.43
N ARG A 63 -1.19 -14.99 -15.94
CA ARG A 63 -1.08 -16.42 -15.61
C ARG A 63 -0.83 -16.65 -14.13
N ALA A 64 0.06 -15.89 -13.51
CA ALA A 64 0.33 -16.00 -12.08
C ALA A 64 -0.92 -15.62 -11.25
N LEU A 65 -1.66 -14.58 -11.66
CA LEU A 65 -2.91 -14.16 -11.03
C LEU A 65 -4.03 -15.19 -11.17
N ARG A 66 -4.06 -16.01 -12.23
CA ARG A 66 -4.99 -17.14 -12.31
C ARG A 66 -4.70 -18.23 -11.26
N ILE A 67 -3.46 -18.33 -10.78
CA ILE A 67 -3.06 -19.29 -9.73
C ILE A 67 -3.28 -18.66 -8.35
N GLU A 68 -2.86 -17.42 -8.14
CA GLU A 68 -3.02 -16.68 -6.89
C GLU A 68 -3.75 -15.34 -7.10
N PRO A 69 -5.09 -15.34 -7.23
CA PRO A 69 -5.85 -14.14 -7.57
C PRO A 69 -5.87 -13.08 -6.45
N ARG A 70 -5.50 -13.46 -5.22
CA ARG A 70 -5.43 -12.56 -4.06
C ARG A 70 -4.00 -12.15 -3.70
N ASN A 71 -3.00 -12.44 -4.53
CA ASN A 71 -1.64 -12.02 -4.28
C ASN A 71 -1.43 -10.54 -4.68
N ALA A 72 -1.32 -9.67 -3.68
CA ALA A 72 -1.19 -8.24 -3.87
C ALA A 72 0.06 -7.83 -4.67
N LEU A 73 1.16 -8.58 -4.56
CA LEU A 73 2.39 -8.29 -5.28
C LEU A 73 2.20 -8.47 -6.79
N LEU A 74 1.45 -9.49 -7.22
CA LEU A 74 1.18 -9.71 -8.65
C LEU A 74 0.33 -8.58 -9.26
N TRP A 75 -0.66 -8.07 -8.52
CA TRP A 75 -1.43 -6.90 -8.93
C TRP A 75 -0.56 -5.63 -9.03
N HIS A 76 0.34 -5.42 -8.06
CA HIS A 76 1.31 -4.32 -8.09
C HIS A 76 2.25 -4.40 -9.31
N GLU A 77 2.81 -5.58 -9.59
CA GLU A 77 3.71 -5.77 -10.72
C GLU A 77 3.00 -5.58 -12.06
N LEU A 78 1.75 -6.03 -12.18
CA LEU A 78 0.95 -5.79 -13.39
C LEU A 78 0.63 -4.30 -13.54
N ALA A 79 0.36 -3.59 -12.44
CA ALA A 79 0.17 -2.14 -12.46
C ALA A 79 1.42 -1.41 -12.99
N ARG A 80 2.62 -1.81 -12.56
CA ARG A 80 3.90 -1.27 -13.08
C ARG A 80 4.05 -1.50 -14.59
N VAL A 81 3.73 -2.71 -15.06
CA VAL A 81 3.80 -3.04 -16.49
C VAL A 81 2.80 -2.20 -17.30
N ARG A 82 1.57 -2.05 -16.81
CA ARG A 82 0.54 -1.21 -17.46
C ARG A 82 0.92 0.27 -17.49
N LEU A 83 1.55 0.78 -16.43
CA LEU A 83 2.08 2.14 -16.41
C LEU A 83 3.15 2.31 -17.50
N ALA A 84 4.10 1.38 -17.60
CA ALA A 84 5.14 1.40 -18.63
C ALA A 84 4.60 1.27 -20.06
N GLN A 85 3.42 0.67 -20.23
CA GLN A 85 2.72 0.60 -21.53
C GLN A 85 1.89 1.85 -21.85
N GLY A 86 1.82 2.84 -20.95
CA GLY A 86 0.92 3.99 -21.09
C GLY A 86 -0.57 3.65 -20.88
N GLN A 87 -0.87 2.49 -20.31
CA GLN A 87 -2.24 2.06 -20.00
C GLN A 87 -2.66 2.58 -18.63
N LEU A 88 -2.73 3.91 -18.51
CA LEU A 88 -2.75 4.66 -17.25
C LEU A 88 -3.95 4.29 -16.35
N MET A 89 -5.17 4.25 -16.90
CA MET A 89 -6.36 3.88 -16.13
C MET A 89 -6.29 2.44 -15.60
N GLN A 90 -5.69 1.52 -16.37
CA GLN A 90 -5.49 0.15 -15.91
C GLN A 90 -4.45 0.10 -14.78
N ALA A 91 -3.34 0.83 -14.94
CA ALA A 91 -2.30 0.91 -13.91
C ALA A 91 -2.86 1.39 -12.56
N GLU A 92 -3.66 2.47 -12.56
CA GLU A 92 -4.33 2.97 -11.37
C GLU A 92 -5.22 1.91 -10.72
N ASN A 93 -6.12 1.30 -11.49
CA ASN A 93 -7.06 0.30 -10.98
C ASN A 93 -6.35 -0.92 -10.37
N LEU A 94 -5.26 -1.39 -11.00
CA LEU A 94 -4.49 -2.54 -10.53
C LEU A 94 -3.70 -2.23 -9.25
N ALA A 95 -3.10 -1.03 -9.17
CA ALA A 95 -2.41 -0.58 -7.96
C ALA A 95 -3.41 -0.39 -6.80
N ALA A 96 -4.59 0.16 -7.06
CA ALA A 96 -5.68 0.25 -6.09
C ALA A 96 -6.16 -1.14 -5.63
N LYS A 97 -6.26 -2.11 -6.55
CA LYS A 97 -6.56 -3.50 -6.21
C LYS A 97 -5.51 -4.11 -5.29
N SER A 98 -4.23 -3.89 -5.57
CA SER A 98 -3.13 -4.33 -4.70
C SER A 98 -3.26 -3.71 -3.30
N ASN A 99 -3.56 -2.41 -3.18
CA ASN A 99 -3.80 -1.74 -1.90
C ASN A 99 -4.95 -2.35 -1.09
N SER A 100 -6.02 -2.79 -1.75
CA SER A 100 -7.16 -3.43 -1.08
C SER A 100 -6.83 -4.81 -0.47
N LEU A 101 -5.72 -5.42 -0.89
CA LEU A 101 -5.31 -6.77 -0.46
C LEU A 101 -4.24 -6.76 0.63
N VAL A 102 -3.70 -5.60 0.99
CA VAL A 102 -2.65 -5.47 2.02
C VAL A 102 -3.11 -4.62 3.22
N PRO A 103 -2.68 -4.95 4.45
CA PRO A 103 -3.08 -4.22 5.64
C PRO A 103 -2.48 -2.81 5.74
N ALA A 104 -3.02 -2.05 6.71
CA ALA A 104 -2.43 -0.85 7.32
C ALA A 104 -0.89 -0.82 7.22
N GLY A 105 -0.26 0.21 6.66
CA GLY A 105 1.20 0.40 6.78
C GLY A 105 2.09 -0.62 6.03
N HIS A 106 1.53 -1.52 5.22
CA HIS A 106 2.32 -2.42 4.38
C HIS A 106 3.13 -1.65 3.32
N VAL A 107 4.37 -2.06 3.04
CA VAL A 107 5.28 -1.32 2.16
C VAL A 107 4.75 -1.13 0.74
N LEU A 108 4.08 -2.15 0.19
CA LEU A 108 3.43 -2.05 -1.14
C LEU A 108 2.45 -0.89 -1.25
N ARG A 109 1.87 -0.42 -0.14
CA ARG A 109 0.87 0.62 -0.17
C ARG A 109 1.44 1.94 -0.68
N ARG A 110 2.65 2.29 -0.21
CA ARG A 110 3.43 3.42 -0.71
C ARG A 110 3.74 3.27 -2.20
N GLU A 111 4.29 2.12 -2.59
CA GLU A 111 4.68 1.86 -3.99
C GLU A 111 3.48 1.94 -4.95
N ASN A 112 2.33 1.42 -4.55
CA ASN A 112 1.09 1.51 -5.32
C ASN A 112 0.57 2.95 -5.41
N TRP A 113 0.66 3.74 -4.33
CA TRP A 113 0.28 5.16 -4.38
C TRP A 113 1.19 5.97 -5.31
N ILE A 114 2.47 5.61 -5.41
CA ILE A 114 3.38 6.19 -6.41
C ILE A 114 2.91 5.87 -7.84
N ILE A 115 2.49 4.62 -8.11
CA ILE A 115 1.95 4.24 -9.43
C ILE A 115 0.68 5.01 -9.75
N ILE A 116 -0.25 5.12 -8.80
CA ILE A 116 -1.51 5.87 -8.96
C ILE A 116 -1.21 7.35 -9.24
N GLY A 117 -0.28 7.95 -8.48
CA GLY A 117 0.11 9.34 -8.68
C GLY A 117 0.69 9.58 -10.08
N ARG A 118 1.60 8.73 -10.54
CA ARG A 118 2.17 8.80 -11.90
C ARG A 118 1.10 8.64 -12.97
N ALA A 119 0.23 7.63 -12.85
CA ALA A 119 -0.86 7.41 -13.80
C ALA A 119 -1.78 8.64 -13.92
N ARG A 120 -2.13 9.26 -12.78
CA ARG A 120 -2.97 10.46 -12.74
C ARG A 120 -2.26 11.69 -13.29
N THR A 121 -0.95 11.85 -13.04
CA THR A 121 -0.14 12.90 -13.67
C THR A 121 -0.20 12.79 -15.19
N ASP A 122 0.03 11.60 -15.74
CA ASP A 122 0.04 11.37 -17.18
C ASP A 122 -1.36 11.49 -17.81
N LEU A 123 -2.42 11.27 -17.03
CA LEU A 123 -3.81 11.53 -17.42
C LEU A 123 -4.22 13.02 -17.34
N GLY A 124 -3.39 13.88 -16.74
CA GLY A 124 -3.70 15.29 -16.50
C GLY A 124 -4.50 15.58 -15.21
N ASP A 125 -4.80 14.57 -14.39
CA ASP A 125 -5.40 14.74 -13.06
C ASP A 125 -4.34 15.13 -12.02
N LEU A 126 -3.88 16.39 -12.10
CA LEU A 126 -2.83 16.89 -11.22
C LEU A 126 -3.28 17.00 -9.75
N GLN A 127 -4.58 17.19 -9.50
CA GLN A 127 -5.11 17.22 -8.14
C GLN A 127 -5.10 15.82 -7.53
N GLY A 128 -5.63 14.82 -8.24
CA GLY A 128 -5.63 13.44 -7.79
C GLY A 128 -4.23 12.83 -7.71
N ALA A 129 -3.30 13.27 -8.56
CA ALA A 129 -1.89 12.87 -8.46
C ALA A 129 -1.24 13.34 -7.16
N ARG A 130 -1.41 14.62 -6.79
CA ARG A 130 -0.92 15.17 -5.51
C ARG A 130 -1.45 14.39 -4.30
N GLN A 131 -2.76 14.16 -4.27
CA GLN A 131 -3.38 13.36 -3.20
C GLN A 131 -2.88 11.91 -3.15
N ALA A 132 -2.45 11.34 -4.28
CA ALA A 132 -1.87 10.00 -4.31
C ALA A 132 -0.45 10.03 -3.75
N PHE A 133 0.38 11.00 -4.14
CA PHE A 133 1.73 11.14 -3.63
C PHE A 133 1.77 11.45 -2.13
N GLU A 134 0.87 12.29 -1.62
CA GLU A 134 0.72 12.53 -0.17
C GLU A 134 0.43 11.23 0.62
N ARG A 135 -0.29 10.28 0.03
CA ARG A 135 -0.55 8.97 0.66
C ARG A 135 0.63 8.00 0.55
N ALA A 136 1.64 8.33 -0.25
CA ALA A 136 2.85 7.52 -0.40
C ALA A 136 3.93 7.86 0.63
N GLU A 137 3.88 9.06 1.23
CA GLU A 137 4.80 9.48 2.29
C GLU A 137 4.64 8.63 3.56
#